data_AF-A0A6H9UYS7-F1
#
_entry.id   AF-A0A6H9UYS7-F1
#
_cell.length_a   1.000
_cell.length_b   1.000
_cell.length_c   1.000
_cell.angle_alpha   90.00
_cell.angle_beta   90.00
_cell.angle_gamma   90.00
#
_symmetry.space_group_name_H-M   'P 1'
#
loop_
_entity.id
_entity.type
_entity.pdbx_description
1 polymer ?
#
loop_
_entity_poly.entity_id
_entity_poly.type
_entity_poly.pdbx_seq_one_letter_code
_entity_poly.pdbx_strand_id
1 'polypeptide(L)'
;MIDAMGLSGDREFSPLLGRLLDDQDLRGRAALALARLGDRRWSVPIAERLTEVGALQHAAFTVALELMGDRAAVPGLLRWLHEGRGSAGDVHHALVRLTGRDPLIPLWSTGEEFAGHARRIWADLALDATVPPRIADLRVDSSTRVRFTLDEGRGRIRIDYAPPPAGSAWPRWDKALFVGGQPLYRISSDCGTCETTMRSLGWPPAVHAVLADQVRAYVSHVDQLGAELFEALGPLLLELQTGHYQVLLVDLPLERVSTAERSWWVRRWEQREDEDPWGEPDVTVWPGTDHFQLRERIAGTMPTYGVVLPSQRLATADTGVVARWKKEIDSGGRPAALALAWVEDRYVQAEHEERFLVATVLDGHHKLLAYAEAGVPARVVVLARLEDNWTPGATWGAGLEEVVARLPAPTR
;
A
#
# COMPACT_ATOMS: atom_id res chain seq x y z
N MET A 1 -30.94 1.25 7.32
CA MET A 1 -31.60 -0.07 7.41
C MET A 1 -30.82 -1.16 6.67
N ILE A 2 -30.55 -1.02 5.37
CA ILE A 2 -29.76 -2.01 4.58
C ILE A 2 -28.41 -2.34 5.23
N ASP A 3 -27.61 -1.32 5.59
CA ASP A 3 -26.32 -1.55 6.23
C ASP A 3 -26.44 -2.27 7.58
N ALA A 4 -27.48 -1.96 8.37
CA ALA A 4 -27.73 -2.62 9.64
C ALA A 4 -28.10 -4.09 9.44
N MET A 5 -28.90 -4.42 8.41
CA MET A 5 -29.17 -5.81 8.03
C MET A 5 -27.87 -6.53 7.66
N GLY A 6 -27.03 -5.91 6.82
CA GLY A 6 -25.73 -6.49 6.44
C GLY A 6 -24.78 -6.74 7.62
N LEU A 7 -24.85 -5.90 8.66
CA LEU A 7 -24.03 -6.02 9.88
C LEU A 7 -24.61 -6.95 10.95
N SER A 8 -25.88 -7.33 10.83
CA SER A 8 -26.56 -8.14 11.85
C SER A 8 -25.98 -9.55 11.99
N GLY A 9 -25.32 -10.07 10.94
CA GLY A 9 -24.93 -11.47 10.84
C GLY A 9 -26.09 -12.43 10.55
N ASP A 10 -27.33 -11.92 10.49
CA ASP A 10 -28.52 -12.72 10.25
C ASP A 10 -28.79 -12.89 8.74
N ARG A 11 -28.59 -14.11 8.25
CA ARG A 11 -28.80 -14.47 6.84
C ARG A 11 -30.27 -14.56 6.44
N GLU A 12 -31.21 -14.47 7.38
CA GLU A 12 -32.65 -14.36 7.06
C GLU A 12 -32.97 -13.06 6.31
N PHE A 13 -32.13 -12.02 6.43
CA PHE A 13 -32.29 -10.80 5.64
C PHE A 13 -31.88 -10.95 4.17
N SER A 14 -31.12 -11.99 3.80
CA SER A 14 -30.58 -12.13 2.44
C SER A 14 -31.64 -12.13 1.33
N PRO A 15 -32.80 -12.82 1.44
CA PRO A 15 -33.84 -12.74 0.41
C PRO A 15 -34.41 -11.33 0.23
N LEU A 16 -34.53 -10.54 1.31
CA LEU A 16 -34.98 -9.15 1.24
C LEU A 16 -33.93 -8.27 0.55
N LEU A 17 -32.67 -8.38 0.98
CA LEU A 17 -31.55 -7.65 0.37
C LEU A 17 -31.36 -8.02 -1.11
N GLY A 18 -31.58 -9.28 -1.46
CA GLY A 18 -31.55 -9.79 -2.81
C GLY A 18 -32.58 -9.14 -3.74
N ARG A 19 -33.82 -8.93 -3.25
CA ARG A 19 -34.83 -8.17 -4.01
C ARG A 19 -34.42 -6.72 -4.26
N LEU A 20 -33.67 -6.11 -3.34
CA LEU A 20 -33.18 -4.74 -3.49
C LEU A 20 -32.05 -4.61 -4.54
N LEU A 21 -31.54 -5.70 -5.09
CA LEU A 21 -30.66 -5.64 -6.26
C LEU A 21 -31.40 -5.08 -7.48
N ASP A 22 -32.73 -5.25 -7.57
CA ASP A 22 -33.55 -4.73 -8.67
C ASP A 22 -33.87 -3.24 -8.55
N ASP A 23 -33.59 -2.63 -7.38
CA ASP A 23 -33.80 -1.21 -7.13
C ASP A 23 -32.59 -0.40 -7.60
N GLN A 24 -32.83 0.55 -8.51
CA GLN A 24 -31.75 1.32 -9.14
C GLN A 24 -30.93 2.14 -8.14
N ASP A 25 -31.51 2.59 -7.03
CA ASP A 25 -30.83 3.43 -6.04
C ASP A 25 -30.17 2.60 -4.94
N LEU A 26 -30.76 1.45 -4.61
CA LEU A 26 -30.35 0.65 -3.46
C LEU A 26 -29.42 -0.53 -3.82
N ARG A 27 -29.37 -0.94 -5.08
CA ARG A 27 -28.66 -2.16 -5.51
C ARG A 27 -27.20 -2.26 -5.06
N GLY A 28 -26.45 -1.16 -5.13
CA GLY A 28 -25.04 -1.15 -4.70
C GLY A 28 -24.88 -1.40 -3.20
N ARG A 29 -25.75 -0.79 -2.38
CA ARG A 29 -25.76 -1.00 -0.92
C ARG A 29 -26.25 -2.40 -0.57
N ALA A 30 -27.23 -2.92 -1.31
CA ALA A 30 -27.73 -4.27 -1.12
C ALA A 30 -26.65 -5.33 -1.41
N ALA A 31 -25.90 -5.18 -2.51
CA ALA A 31 -24.78 -6.06 -2.85
C ALA A 31 -23.73 -6.11 -1.73
N LEU A 32 -23.32 -4.95 -1.21
CA LEU A 32 -22.37 -4.87 -0.10
C LEU A 32 -22.93 -5.48 1.20
N ALA A 33 -24.22 -5.27 1.49
CA ALA A 33 -24.87 -5.88 2.65
C ALA A 33 -24.93 -7.42 2.56
N LEU A 34 -25.26 -7.96 1.38
CA LEU A 34 -25.22 -9.41 1.12
C LEU A 34 -23.82 -9.98 1.30
N ALA A 35 -22.79 -9.26 0.85
CA ALA A 35 -21.40 -9.66 1.02
C ALA A 35 -20.98 -9.68 2.49
N ARG A 36 -21.40 -8.71 3.30
CA ARG A 36 -21.16 -8.68 4.75
C ARG A 36 -21.82 -9.84 5.49
N LEU A 37 -23.00 -10.30 5.05
CA LEU A 37 -23.62 -11.53 5.55
C LEU A 37 -22.90 -12.81 5.09
N GLY A 38 -21.99 -12.70 4.12
CA GLY A 38 -21.26 -13.82 3.53
C GLY A 38 -22.16 -14.79 2.77
N ASP A 39 -23.30 -14.33 2.25
CA ASP A 39 -24.26 -15.18 1.56
C ASP A 39 -23.90 -15.37 0.08
N ARG A 40 -23.05 -16.37 -0.16
CA ARG A 40 -22.51 -16.73 -1.48
C ARG A 40 -23.56 -17.13 -2.52
N ARG A 41 -24.80 -17.41 -2.12
CA ARG A 41 -25.90 -17.65 -3.08
C ARG A 41 -26.13 -16.46 -4.01
N TRP A 42 -25.70 -15.27 -3.62
CA TRP A 42 -25.82 -14.04 -4.38
C TRP A 42 -24.61 -13.69 -5.25
N SER A 43 -23.52 -14.46 -5.18
CA SER A 43 -22.32 -14.17 -5.97
C SER A 43 -22.57 -14.23 -7.48
N VAL A 44 -23.27 -15.26 -7.97
CA VAL A 44 -23.64 -15.35 -9.40
C VAL A 44 -24.67 -14.28 -9.79
N PRO A 45 -25.80 -14.10 -9.07
CA PRO A 45 -26.76 -13.03 -9.36
C PRO A 45 -26.16 -11.62 -9.42
N ILE A 46 -25.20 -11.30 -8.54
CA ILE A 46 -24.52 -10.00 -8.57
C ILE A 46 -23.59 -9.92 -9.78
N ALA A 47 -22.82 -10.97 -10.07
CA ALA A 47 -21.85 -10.97 -11.17
C ALA A 47 -22.52 -10.87 -12.55
N GLU A 48 -23.68 -11.50 -12.74
CA GLU A 48 -24.43 -11.43 -14.01
C GLU A 48 -24.96 -10.03 -14.33
N ARG A 49 -25.05 -9.15 -13.33
CA ARG A 49 -25.60 -7.80 -13.44
C ARG A 49 -24.55 -6.71 -13.53
N LEU A 50 -23.26 -7.07 -13.60
CA LEU A 50 -22.16 -6.10 -13.72
C LEU A 50 -22.30 -5.19 -14.95
N THR A 51 -22.91 -5.66 -16.04
CA THR A 51 -23.16 -4.87 -17.26
C THR A 51 -24.33 -3.89 -17.13
N GLU A 52 -25.16 -4.05 -16.10
CA GLU A 52 -26.33 -3.20 -15.82
C GLU A 52 -26.00 -2.02 -14.88
N VAL A 53 -24.80 -2.03 -14.27
CA VAL A 53 -24.36 -1.07 -13.27
C VAL A 53 -23.21 -0.21 -13.81
N GLY A 54 -23.23 1.07 -13.46
CA GLY A 54 -22.18 2.03 -13.81
C GLY A 54 -21.53 2.66 -12.59
N ALA A 55 -20.38 3.31 -12.79
CA ALA A 55 -19.69 4.13 -11.79
C ALA A 55 -19.58 3.46 -10.41
N LEU A 56 -20.05 4.13 -9.34
CA LEU A 56 -19.97 3.62 -7.96
C LEU A 56 -20.72 2.31 -7.73
N GLN A 57 -21.79 2.05 -8.48
CA GLN A 57 -22.54 0.80 -8.34
C GLN A 57 -21.77 -0.38 -8.91
N HIS A 58 -21.04 -0.15 -10.01
CA HIS A 58 -20.13 -1.15 -10.56
C HIS A 58 -19.01 -1.49 -9.57
N ALA A 59 -18.40 -0.48 -8.95
CA ALA A 59 -17.43 -0.68 -7.89
C ALA A 59 -18.04 -1.45 -6.70
N ALA A 60 -19.26 -1.10 -6.27
CA ALA A 60 -19.94 -1.75 -5.15
C ALA A 60 -20.23 -3.23 -5.42
N PHE A 61 -20.71 -3.55 -6.62
CA PHE A 61 -20.95 -4.93 -7.05
C PHE A 61 -19.65 -5.72 -7.06
N THR A 62 -18.61 -5.17 -7.67
CA THR A 62 -17.31 -5.85 -7.79
C THR A 62 -16.66 -6.09 -6.42
N VAL A 63 -16.70 -5.09 -5.54
CA VAL A 63 -16.21 -5.21 -4.15
C VAL A 63 -17.05 -6.22 -3.35
N ALA A 64 -18.36 -6.28 -3.56
CA ALA A 64 -19.21 -7.27 -2.92
C ALA A 64 -18.80 -8.70 -3.32
N LEU A 65 -18.54 -8.95 -4.60
CA LEU A 65 -18.07 -10.25 -5.11
C LEU A 65 -16.72 -10.65 -4.50
N GLU A 66 -15.79 -9.69 -4.43
CA GLU A 66 -14.49 -9.89 -3.79
C GLU A 66 -14.64 -10.25 -2.30
N LEU A 67 -15.45 -9.48 -1.56
CA LEU A 67 -15.67 -9.68 -0.13
C LEU A 67 -16.35 -11.03 0.19
N MET A 68 -17.21 -11.52 -0.70
CA MET A 68 -17.80 -12.87 -0.57
C MET A 68 -16.76 -13.99 -0.71
N GLY A 69 -15.65 -13.73 -1.41
CA GLY A 69 -14.59 -14.69 -1.65
C GLY A 69 -15.05 -15.94 -2.40
N ASP A 70 -16.09 -15.83 -3.22
CA ASP A 70 -16.67 -16.95 -3.96
C ASP A 70 -16.17 -16.98 -5.41
N ARG A 71 -15.47 -18.06 -5.78
CA ARG A 71 -14.96 -18.27 -7.14
C ARG A 71 -16.08 -18.44 -8.16
N ALA A 72 -17.31 -18.71 -7.75
CA ALA A 72 -18.46 -18.75 -8.66
C ALA A 72 -18.71 -17.41 -9.38
N ALA A 73 -18.18 -16.29 -8.86
CA ALA A 73 -18.26 -14.98 -9.50
C ALA A 73 -17.29 -14.78 -10.68
N VAL A 74 -16.21 -15.58 -10.75
CA VAL A 74 -15.11 -15.40 -11.73
C VAL A 74 -15.61 -15.39 -13.18
N PRO A 75 -16.50 -16.31 -13.62
CA PRO A 75 -17.02 -16.27 -15.00
C PRO A 75 -17.75 -14.97 -15.34
N GLY A 76 -18.50 -14.38 -14.40
CA GLY A 76 -19.20 -13.11 -14.62
C GLY A 76 -18.24 -11.92 -14.71
N LEU A 77 -17.21 -11.90 -13.86
CA LEU A 77 -16.14 -10.88 -13.90
C LEU A 77 -15.36 -10.93 -15.22
N LEU A 78 -15.00 -12.13 -15.70
CA LEU A 78 -14.32 -12.31 -16.99
C LEU A 78 -15.22 -11.90 -18.17
N ARG A 79 -16.51 -12.28 -18.13
CA ARG A 79 -17.48 -11.84 -19.15
C ARG A 79 -17.56 -10.33 -19.21
N TRP A 80 -17.60 -9.66 -18.06
CA TRP A 80 -17.60 -8.20 -18.01
C TRP A 80 -16.31 -7.60 -18.58
N LEU A 81 -15.13 -8.18 -18.35
CA LEU A 81 -13.91 -7.70 -19.01
C LEU A 81 -14.01 -7.82 -20.54
N HIS A 82 -14.63 -8.89 -21.04
CA HIS A 82 -14.79 -9.12 -22.48
C HIS A 82 -15.82 -8.18 -23.14
N GLU A 83 -16.98 -8.01 -22.52
CA GLU A 83 -18.14 -7.34 -23.12
C GLU A 83 -18.37 -5.91 -22.59
N GLY A 84 -17.94 -5.66 -21.36
CA GLY A 84 -18.18 -4.44 -20.60
C GLY A 84 -17.26 -3.29 -20.99
N ARG A 85 -17.68 -2.07 -20.63
CA ARG A 85 -16.95 -0.83 -20.86
C ARG A 85 -16.68 -0.11 -19.54
N GLY A 86 -15.64 0.71 -19.52
CA GLY A 86 -15.23 1.49 -18.34
C GLY A 86 -13.96 0.96 -17.68
N SER A 87 -13.72 1.43 -16.45
CA SER A 87 -12.53 1.11 -15.66
C SER A 87 -12.49 -0.37 -15.29
N ALA A 88 -11.40 -1.05 -15.68
CA ALA A 88 -11.19 -2.45 -15.35
C ALA A 88 -10.51 -2.69 -14.00
N GLY A 89 -10.13 -1.62 -13.28
CA GLY A 89 -9.33 -1.70 -12.05
C GLY A 89 -9.97 -2.59 -10.99
N ASP A 90 -11.23 -2.33 -10.67
CA ASP A 90 -11.96 -3.10 -9.66
C ASP A 90 -12.09 -4.59 -10.04
N VAL A 91 -12.35 -4.87 -11.32
CA VAL A 91 -12.58 -6.24 -11.80
C VAL A 91 -11.27 -7.00 -11.89
N HIS A 92 -10.18 -6.37 -12.36
CA HIS A 92 -8.84 -6.93 -12.26
C HIS A 92 -8.51 -7.27 -10.80
N HIS A 93 -8.72 -6.33 -9.87
CA HIS A 93 -8.44 -6.56 -8.45
C HIS A 93 -9.26 -7.72 -7.87
N ALA A 94 -10.57 -7.76 -8.14
CA ALA A 94 -11.43 -8.85 -7.68
C ALA A 94 -11.01 -10.20 -8.27
N LEU A 95 -10.65 -10.24 -9.56
CA LEU A 95 -10.12 -11.46 -10.18
C LEU A 95 -8.82 -11.90 -9.52
N VAL A 96 -7.88 -10.99 -9.21
CA VAL A 96 -6.66 -11.33 -8.47
C VAL A 96 -6.99 -11.98 -7.12
N ARG A 97 -7.89 -11.37 -6.35
CA ARG A 97 -8.27 -11.86 -5.01
C ARG A 97 -9.03 -13.19 -5.04
N LEU A 98 -9.91 -13.41 -6.02
CA LEU A 98 -10.71 -14.63 -6.14
C LEU A 98 -9.94 -15.78 -6.79
N THR A 99 -9.07 -15.47 -7.76
CA THR A 99 -8.35 -16.49 -8.53
C THR A 99 -7.03 -16.90 -7.88
N GLY A 100 -6.38 -15.97 -7.18
CA GLY A 100 -5.01 -16.11 -6.70
C GLY A 100 -3.96 -15.88 -7.80
N ARG A 101 -4.37 -15.48 -9.00
CA ARG A 101 -3.50 -15.13 -10.13
C ARG A 101 -3.32 -13.63 -10.18
N ASP A 102 -2.08 -13.17 -10.26
CA ASP A 102 -1.74 -11.75 -10.26
C ASP A 102 -0.82 -11.46 -11.46
N PRO A 103 -1.38 -11.42 -12.69
CA PRO A 103 -0.55 -11.25 -13.88
C PRO A 103 -0.02 -9.81 -13.98
N LEU A 104 1.25 -9.67 -14.40
CA LEU A 104 1.86 -8.36 -14.59
C LEU A 104 1.14 -7.56 -15.68
N ILE A 105 0.57 -6.41 -15.30
CA ILE A 105 -0.03 -5.44 -16.22
C ILE A 105 1.05 -4.45 -16.66
N PRO A 106 1.37 -4.31 -17.96
CA PRO A 106 2.32 -3.30 -18.41
C PRO A 106 1.92 -1.91 -17.95
N LEU A 107 2.89 -1.09 -17.52
CA LEU A 107 2.67 0.29 -17.07
C LEU A 107 1.78 1.08 -18.04
N TRP A 108 0.92 1.93 -17.48
CA TRP A 108 -0.12 2.66 -18.21
C TRP A 108 -0.15 4.13 -17.79
N SER A 109 -0.46 5.06 -18.67
CA SER A 109 -0.62 6.48 -18.31
C SER A 109 -2.10 6.85 -18.12
N THR A 110 -3.03 6.02 -18.61
CA THR A 110 -4.46 6.27 -18.51
C THR A 110 -5.22 5.03 -18.02
N GLY A 111 -6.41 5.25 -17.44
CA GLY A 111 -7.30 4.15 -17.08
C GLY A 111 -7.78 3.33 -18.29
N GLU A 112 -7.82 3.93 -19.49
CA GLU A 112 -8.15 3.24 -20.73
C GLU A 112 -7.05 2.26 -21.16
N GLU A 113 -5.78 2.69 -21.08
CA GLU A 113 -4.62 1.83 -21.35
C GLU A 113 -4.56 0.66 -20.37
N PHE A 114 -4.73 0.93 -19.07
CA PHE A 114 -4.85 -0.13 -18.06
C PHE A 114 -5.96 -1.12 -18.42
N ALA A 115 -7.14 -0.60 -18.75
CA ALA A 115 -8.28 -1.46 -19.08
C ALA A 115 -8.03 -2.28 -20.35
N GLY A 116 -7.38 -1.71 -21.37
CA GLY A 116 -6.97 -2.44 -22.56
C GLY A 116 -5.97 -3.56 -22.25
N HIS A 117 -4.97 -3.31 -21.41
CA HIS A 117 -4.01 -4.31 -20.96
C HIS A 117 -4.67 -5.43 -20.16
N ALA A 118 -5.44 -5.07 -19.12
CA ALA A 118 -6.13 -6.02 -18.26
C ALA A 118 -7.07 -6.93 -19.05
N ARG A 119 -7.87 -6.38 -19.97
CA ARG A 119 -8.78 -7.16 -20.82
C ARG A 119 -8.04 -8.19 -21.67
N ARG A 120 -6.96 -7.79 -22.37
CA ARG A 120 -6.17 -8.73 -23.19
C ARG A 120 -5.55 -9.82 -22.33
N ILE A 121 -4.91 -9.44 -21.22
CA ILE A 121 -4.19 -10.38 -20.35
C ILE A 121 -5.16 -11.40 -19.75
N TRP A 122 -6.28 -10.95 -19.18
CA TRP A 122 -7.26 -11.87 -18.59
C TRP A 122 -7.99 -12.75 -19.61
N ALA A 123 -8.13 -12.30 -20.87
CA ALA A 123 -8.72 -13.13 -21.93
C ALA A 123 -7.86 -14.36 -22.27
N ASP A 124 -6.53 -14.21 -22.20
CA ASP A 124 -5.57 -15.27 -22.54
C ASP A 124 -5.07 -16.04 -21.30
N LEU A 125 -5.46 -15.62 -20.09
CA LEU A 125 -4.92 -16.18 -18.85
C LEU A 125 -5.50 -17.57 -18.55
N ALA A 126 -4.63 -18.59 -18.52
CA ALA A 126 -5.00 -19.94 -18.11
C ALA A 126 -5.19 -20.02 -16.58
N LEU A 127 -6.42 -19.83 -16.09
CA LEU A 127 -6.73 -19.73 -14.65
C LEU A 127 -6.30 -20.94 -13.81
N ASP A 128 -6.37 -22.15 -14.37
CA ASP A 128 -6.06 -23.40 -13.66
C ASP A 128 -4.56 -23.73 -13.67
N ALA A 129 -3.74 -22.95 -14.39
CA ALA A 129 -2.30 -23.13 -14.38
C ALA A 129 -1.70 -22.69 -13.03
N THR A 130 -0.79 -23.50 -12.50
CA THR A 130 0.07 -23.09 -11.38
C THR A 130 1.28 -22.37 -11.96
N VAL A 131 1.32 -21.05 -11.81
CA VAL A 131 2.45 -20.22 -12.24
C VAL A 131 3.17 -19.72 -10.99
N PRO A 132 4.46 -20.03 -10.79
CA PRO A 132 5.21 -19.53 -9.65
C PRO A 132 5.52 -18.02 -9.82
N PRO A 133 5.65 -17.26 -8.71
CA PRO A 133 6.10 -15.88 -8.76
C PRO A 133 7.49 -15.82 -9.42
N ARG A 134 7.73 -14.78 -10.22
CA ARG A 134 8.98 -14.62 -10.96
C ARG A 134 9.45 -13.17 -10.96
N ILE A 135 10.69 -12.98 -10.53
CA ILE A 135 11.43 -11.73 -10.74
C ILE A 135 12.00 -11.75 -12.16
N ALA A 136 11.76 -10.69 -12.93
CA ALA A 136 12.24 -10.51 -14.29
C ALA A 136 12.75 -9.08 -14.51
N ASP A 137 13.29 -8.83 -15.70
CA ASP A 137 13.73 -7.50 -16.15
C ASP A 137 14.64 -6.75 -15.17
N LEU A 138 15.48 -7.49 -14.43
CA LEU A 138 16.43 -6.91 -13.48
C LEU A 138 17.43 -5.99 -14.22
N ARG A 139 17.42 -4.70 -13.88
CA ARG A 139 18.29 -3.68 -14.44
C ARG A 139 18.99 -2.92 -13.32
N VAL A 140 20.30 -3.03 -13.27
CA VAL A 140 21.15 -2.25 -12.36
C VAL A 140 21.49 -0.94 -13.04
N ASP A 141 20.84 0.14 -12.63
CA ASP A 141 21.09 1.48 -13.19
C ASP A 141 22.33 2.12 -12.58
N SER A 142 22.58 1.86 -11.29
CA SER A 142 23.77 2.29 -10.55
C SER A 142 24.02 1.37 -9.34
N SER A 143 25.11 1.60 -8.60
CA SER A 143 25.36 0.91 -7.32
C SER A 143 24.33 1.21 -6.23
N THR A 144 23.43 2.18 -6.44
CA THR A 144 22.41 2.60 -5.46
C THR A 144 21.00 2.51 -6.00
N ARG A 145 20.82 2.04 -7.24
CA ARG A 145 19.51 1.97 -7.89
C ARG A 145 19.39 0.77 -8.82
N VAL A 146 18.35 -0.02 -8.59
CA VAL A 146 18.01 -1.21 -9.38
C VAL A 146 16.51 -1.20 -9.67
N ARG A 147 16.11 -1.67 -10.85
CA ARG A 147 14.71 -1.89 -11.24
C ARG A 147 14.47 -3.34 -11.62
N PHE A 148 13.26 -3.84 -11.38
CA PHE A 148 12.85 -5.18 -11.80
C PHE A 148 11.33 -5.26 -11.92
N THR A 149 10.83 -6.32 -12.54
CA THR A 149 9.42 -6.67 -12.56
C THR A 149 9.18 -7.92 -11.71
N LEU A 150 8.07 -7.95 -10.98
CA LEU A 150 7.58 -9.15 -10.30
C LEU A 150 6.28 -9.56 -10.96
N ASP A 151 6.25 -10.76 -11.50
CA ASP A 151 5.08 -11.39 -12.12
C ASP A 151 4.56 -12.51 -11.22
N GLU A 152 3.24 -12.66 -11.12
CA GLU A 152 2.56 -13.62 -10.24
C GLU A 152 3.06 -13.58 -8.78
N GLY A 153 3.42 -12.38 -8.31
CA GLY A 153 3.85 -12.11 -6.94
C GLY A 153 2.79 -12.58 -5.94
N ARG A 154 3.21 -13.14 -4.80
CA ARG A 154 2.27 -13.76 -3.86
C ARG A 154 1.36 -12.74 -3.17
N GLY A 155 1.72 -11.45 -3.21
CA GLY A 155 0.95 -10.36 -2.62
C GLY A 155 0.73 -10.54 -1.12
N ARG A 156 1.58 -11.29 -0.42
CA ARG A 156 1.48 -11.45 1.03
C ARG A 156 1.89 -10.17 1.74
N ILE A 157 2.81 -9.38 1.17
CA ILE A 157 3.16 -8.03 1.58
C ILE A 157 2.66 -7.06 0.51
N ARG A 158 1.70 -6.20 0.83
CA ARG A 158 1.09 -5.29 -0.15
C ARG A 158 0.41 -4.09 0.49
N ILE A 159 0.32 -2.99 -0.24
CA ILE A 159 -0.60 -1.89 0.05
C ILE A 159 -1.88 -2.18 -0.74
N ASP A 160 -3.01 -2.19 -0.06
CA ASP A 160 -4.27 -2.59 -0.67
C ASP A 160 -5.46 -1.90 0.02
N TYR A 161 -6.63 -1.97 -0.58
CA TYR A 161 -7.85 -1.44 0.01
C TYR A 161 -8.28 -2.25 1.23
N ALA A 162 -8.63 -1.55 2.31
CA ALA A 162 -9.31 -2.14 3.44
C ALA A 162 -10.78 -2.45 3.08
N PRO A 163 -11.41 -3.45 3.72
CA PRO A 163 -12.84 -3.72 3.52
C PRO A 163 -13.68 -2.46 3.77
N PRO A 164 -14.69 -2.16 2.93
CA PRO A 164 -15.45 -0.93 3.03
C PRO A 164 -16.21 -0.85 4.37
N PRO A 165 -16.03 0.23 5.15
CA PRO A 165 -16.74 0.39 6.40
C PRO A 165 -18.24 0.46 6.17
N ALA A 166 -19.01 0.07 7.21
CA ALA A 166 -20.46 0.11 7.15
C ALA A 166 -20.97 1.52 6.87
N GLY A 167 -21.95 1.64 5.96
CA GLY A 167 -22.50 2.94 5.57
C GLY A 167 -21.61 3.78 4.65
N SER A 168 -20.41 3.31 4.27
CA SER A 168 -19.59 4.01 3.28
C SER A 168 -20.30 4.10 1.94
N ALA A 169 -20.34 5.30 1.36
CA ALA A 169 -20.77 5.51 -0.03
C ALA A 169 -19.71 5.05 -1.04
N TRP A 170 -18.46 4.88 -0.59
CA TRP A 170 -17.31 4.53 -1.42
C TRP A 170 -16.88 3.07 -1.13
N PRO A 171 -17.04 2.16 -2.11
CA PRO A 171 -16.68 0.75 -1.95
C PRO A 171 -15.18 0.50 -1.76
N ARG A 172 -14.34 1.39 -2.29
CA ARG A 172 -12.90 1.44 -2.09
C ARG A 172 -12.56 2.84 -1.61
N TRP A 173 -12.05 2.95 -0.39
CA TRP A 173 -11.73 4.24 0.21
C TRP A 173 -10.45 4.14 1.02
N ASP A 174 -10.49 3.42 2.13
CA ASP A 174 -9.35 3.25 3.02
C ASP A 174 -8.32 2.28 2.42
N LYS A 175 -7.04 2.59 2.55
CA LYS A 175 -5.94 1.67 2.24
C LYS A 175 -5.31 1.12 3.51
N ALA A 176 -4.59 0.01 3.39
CA ALA A 176 -3.82 -0.56 4.47
C ALA A 176 -2.61 -1.32 3.93
N LEU A 177 -1.54 -1.38 4.74
CA LEU A 177 -0.45 -2.32 4.52
C LEU A 177 -0.85 -3.68 5.10
N PHE A 178 -0.91 -4.69 4.25
CA PHE A 178 -1.19 -6.06 4.62
C PHE A 178 0.09 -6.89 4.64
N VAL A 179 0.23 -7.73 5.66
CA VAL A 179 1.21 -8.82 5.72
C VAL A 179 0.51 -10.12 6.09
N GLY A 180 0.64 -11.15 5.24
CA GLY A 180 -0.03 -12.43 5.47
C GLY A 180 -1.56 -12.32 5.53
N GLY A 181 -2.13 -11.32 4.84
CA GLY A 181 -3.56 -11.02 4.86
C GLY A 181 -4.04 -10.25 6.10
N GLN A 182 -3.16 -9.92 7.05
CA GLN A 182 -3.49 -9.09 8.21
C GLN A 182 -3.12 -7.63 7.96
N PRO A 183 -4.04 -6.67 8.14
CA PRO A 183 -3.70 -5.25 8.02
C PRO A 183 -2.89 -4.81 9.24
N LEU A 184 -1.71 -4.24 9.02
CA LEU A 184 -0.78 -3.80 10.07
C LEU A 184 -0.84 -2.29 10.29
N TYR A 185 -1.00 -1.56 9.19
CA TYR A 185 -1.21 -0.13 9.19
C TYR A 185 -2.43 0.18 8.35
N ARG A 186 -3.36 0.94 8.91
CA ARG A 186 -4.29 1.69 8.07
C ARG A 186 -3.49 2.84 7.46
N ILE A 187 -3.56 2.96 6.16
CA ILE A 187 -3.02 4.06 5.38
C ILE A 187 -4.22 4.92 5.00
N SER A 188 -3.95 6.14 4.56
CA SER A 188 -4.92 7.14 4.15
C SER A 188 -5.93 6.62 3.12
N SER A 189 -6.86 7.48 2.76
CA SER A 189 -7.88 7.13 1.77
C SER A 189 -7.43 7.43 0.33
N ASP A 190 -8.18 6.92 -0.64
CA ASP A 190 -8.00 7.23 -2.07
C ASP A 190 -8.43 8.67 -2.44
N CYS A 191 -8.96 9.42 -1.47
CA CYS A 191 -9.40 10.80 -1.63
C CYS A 191 -8.23 11.76 -1.76
N GLY A 192 -8.02 12.34 -2.94
CA GLY A 192 -6.92 13.28 -3.19
C GLY A 192 -6.94 14.55 -2.32
N THR A 193 -8.09 14.94 -1.77
CA THR A 193 -8.24 16.15 -0.95
C THR A 193 -8.28 15.90 0.54
N CYS A 194 -8.38 14.63 0.94
CA CYS A 194 -8.38 14.23 2.33
C CYS A 194 -6.95 14.16 2.86
N GLU A 195 -6.82 14.27 4.19
CA GLU A 195 -5.53 14.19 4.83
C GLU A 195 -4.85 12.84 4.65
N THR A 196 -3.52 12.87 4.52
CA THR A 196 -2.70 11.66 4.69
C THR A 196 -2.83 11.24 6.14
N THR A 197 -3.43 10.08 6.41
CA THR A 197 -3.52 9.50 7.74
C THR A 197 -2.83 8.15 7.77
N MET A 198 -2.24 7.81 8.90
CA MET A 198 -1.68 6.48 9.10
C MET A 198 -2.05 6.03 10.50
N ARG A 199 -2.38 4.76 10.72
CA ARG A 199 -2.67 4.27 12.07
C ARG A 199 -2.16 2.86 12.22
N SER A 200 -1.30 2.63 13.22
CA SER A 200 -0.92 1.28 13.58
C SER A 200 -2.14 0.51 14.08
N LEU A 201 -2.38 -0.67 13.51
CA LEU A 201 -3.42 -1.60 13.95
C LEU A 201 -2.85 -2.67 14.91
N GLY A 202 -1.56 -2.56 15.23
CA GLY A 202 -0.81 -3.55 15.99
C GLY A 202 -0.19 -4.61 15.08
N TRP A 203 0.88 -5.22 15.56
CA TRP A 203 1.61 -6.25 14.85
C TRP A 203 1.53 -7.57 15.62
N PRO A 204 0.88 -8.61 15.08
CA PRO A 204 0.83 -9.90 15.75
C PRO A 204 2.24 -10.53 15.86
N PRO A 205 2.60 -11.18 16.98
CA PRO A 205 3.87 -11.88 17.15
C PRO A 205 4.23 -12.83 16.00
N ALA A 206 3.24 -13.53 15.45
CA ALA A 206 3.44 -14.45 14.33
C ALA A 206 3.92 -13.74 13.05
N VAL A 207 3.37 -12.57 12.74
CA VAL A 207 3.76 -11.78 11.56
C VAL A 207 5.19 -11.27 11.70
N HIS A 208 5.59 -10.88 12.92
CA HIS A 208 6.96 -10.48 13.20
C HIS A 208 7.97 -11.61 12.98
N ALA A 209 7.71 -12.80 13.48
CA ALA A 209 8.62 -13.93 13.34
C ALA A 209 8.86 -14.26 11.86
N VAL A 210 7.80 -14.32 11.06
CA VAL A 210 7.88 -14.61 9.62
C VAL A 210 8.76 -13.60 8.89
N LEU A 211 8.53 -12.29 9.08
CA LEU A 211 9.33 -11.25 8.44
C LEU A 211 10.77 -11.20 8.98
N ALA A 212 10.95 -11.33 10.30
CA ALA A 212 12.26 -11.24 10.92
C ALA A 212 13.19 -12.39 10.50
N ASP A 213 12.69 -13.63 10.44
CA ASP A 213 13.48 -14.81 10.06
C ASP A 213 13.87 -14.77 8.57
N GLN A 214 12.97 -14.26 7.72
CA GLN A 214 13.20 -14.15 6.27
C GLN A 214 14.15 -13.02 5.87
N VAL A 215 14.28 -11.95 6.67
CA VAL A 215 15.01 -10.74 6.27
C VAL A 215 16.33 -10.55 7.02
N ARG A 216 16.39 -10.89 8.31
CA ARG A 216 17.50 -10.51 9.21
C ARG A 216 18.86 -11.09 8.83
N ALA A 217 18.88 -12.24 8.15
CA ALA A 217 20.13 -12.86 7.68
C ALA A 217 20.78 -12.11 6.50
N TYR A 218 20.03 -11.28 5.76
CA TYR A 218 20.40 -10.84 4.42
C TYR A 218 20.74 -9.34 4.28
N VAL A 219 20.48 -8.52 5.32
CA VAL A 219 20.64 -7.05 5.26
C VAL A 219 21.57 -6.48 6.34
N SER A 220 22.51 -7.28 6.85
CA SER A 220 23.42 -6.80 7.91
C SER A 220 24.44 -5.80 7.40
N HIS A 221 24.94 -5.96 6.17
CA HIS A 221 25.95 -5.10 5.55
C HIS A 221 25.62 -4.93 4.07
N VAL A 222 25.16 -3.74 3.68
CA VAL A 222 24.82 -3.43 2.29
C VAL A 222 25.50 -2.12 1.93
N ASP A 223 26.56 -2.20 1.13
CA ASP A 223 27.30 -1.02 0.65
C ASP A 223 26.94 -0.65 -0.80
N GLN A 224 26.39 -1.60 -1.54
CA GLN A 224 25.94 -1.43 -2.92
C GLN A 224 24.80 -2.40 -3.23
N LEU A 225 23.93 -2.00 -4.15
CA LEU A 225 22.95 -2.90 -4.75
C LEU A 225 23.63 -3.71 -5.85
N GLY A 226 23.63 -5.03 -5.67
CA GLY A 226 24.24 -5.98 -6.62
C GLY A 226 23.52 -7.32 -6.61
N ALA A 227 23.92 -8.22 -7.52
CA ALA A 227 23.27 -9.51 -7.72
C ALA A 227 23.16 -10.33 -6.41
N GLU A 228 24.20 -10.36 -5.60
CA GLU A 228 24.23 -11.09 -4.32
C GLU A 228 23.11 -10.64 -3.36
N LEU A 229 22.86 -9.33 -3.27
CA LEU A 229 21.76 -8.80 -2.45
C LEU A 229 20.41 -9.24 -3.00
N PHE A 230 20.23 -9.28 -4.32
CA PHE A 230 18.97 -9.71 -4.94
C PHE A 230 18.73 -11.22 -4.84
N GLU A 231 19.78 -12.03 -4.91
CA GLU A 231 19.69 -13.46 -4.60
C GLU A 231 19.26 -13.66 -3.15
N ALA A 232 19.86 -12.91 -2.23
CA ALA A 232 19.55 -12.94 -0.80
C ALA A 232 18.13 -12.44 -0.48
N LEU A 233 17.69 -11.35 -1.11
CA LEU A 233 16.34 -10.80 -0.95
C LEU A 233 15.28 -11.59 -1.73
N GLY A 234 15.66 -12.45 -2.68
CA GLY A 234 14.77 -13.17 -3.58
C GLY A 234 13.54 -13.78 -2.90
N PRO A 235 13.68 -14.57 -1.82
CA PRO A 235 12.53 -15.14 -1.11
C PRO A 235 11.53 -14.08 -0.62
N LEU A 236 12.00 -12.95 -0.09
CA LEU A 236 11.15 -11.83 0.33
C LEU A 236 10.50 -11.14 -0.86
N LEU A 237 11.27 -10.88 -1.93
CA LEU A 237 10.76 -10.17 -3.10
C LEU A 237 9.59 -10.94 -3.74
N LEU A 238 9.62 -12.27 -3.74
CA LEU A 238 8.50 -13.10 -4.23
C LEU A 238 7.23 -13.00 -3.37
N GLU A 239 7.32 -12.49 -2.13
CA GLU A 239 6.18 -12.25 -1.23
C GLU A 239 5.43 -10.95 -1.51
N LEU A 240 6.04 -10.05 -2.29
CA LEU A 240 5.44 -8.78 -2.69
C LEU A 240 4.30 -9.02 -3.71
N GLN A 241 3.51 -7.98 -3.94
CA GLN A 241 2.49 -7.99 -5.00
C GLN A 241 3.14 -7.89 -6.38
N THR A 242 2.50 -8.46 -7.42
CA THR A 242 2.95 -8.26 -8.80
C THR A 242 3.08 -6.78 -9.14
N GLY A 243 4.15 -6.38 -9.84
CA GLY A 243 4.30 -4.99 -10.27
C GLY A 243 5.70 -4.63 -10.75
N HIS A 244 5.89 -3.34 -10.96
CA HIS A 244 7.16 -2.75 -11.39
C HIS A 244 7.85 -2.15 -10.16
N TYR A 245 9.05 -2.63 -9.87
CA TYR A 245 9.76 -2.27 -8.66
C TYR A 245 11.02 -1.46 -8.94
N GLN A 246 11.28 -0.55 -8.02
CA GLN A 246 12.55 0.14 -7.87
C GLN A 246 13.11 -0.14 -6.47
N VAL A 247 14.41 -0.43 -6.43
CA VAL A 247 15.18 -0.61 -5.20
C VAL A 247 16.23 0.48 -5.12
N LEU A 248 16.32 1.13 -3.97
CA LEU A 248 17.22 2.23 -3.71
C LEU A 248 18.07 1.95 -2.49
N LEU A 249 19.33 2.39 -2.52
CA LEU A 249 20.17 2.48 -1.34
C LEU A 249 20.36 3.96 -1.02
N VAL A 250 19.92 4.39 0.17
CA VAL A 250 19.89 5.80 0.59
C VAL A 250 20.34 5.94 2.04
N ASP A 251 20.89 7.10 2.38
CA ASP A 251 21.24 7.46 3.76
C ASP A 251 20.25 8.54 4.26
N LEU A 252 19.29 8.16 5.09
CA LEU A 252 18.19 9.03 5.52
C LEU A 252 18.51 9.74 6.84
N PRO A 253 18.49 11.09 6.90
CA PRO A 253 18.69 11.84 8.14
C PRO A 253 17.42 11.75 9.00
N LEU A 254 17.30 10.66 9.76
CA LEU A 254 16.13 10.37 10.57
C LEU A 254 16.23 10.98 11.98
N GLU A 255 15.09 11.42 12.50
CA GLU A 255 14.87 11.63 13.93
C GLU A 255 13.72 10.74 14.41
N ARG A 256 13.75 10.36 15.70
CA ARG A 256 12.62 9.69 16.35
C ARG A 256 11.58 10.71 16.76
N VAL A 257 10.33 10.41 16.49
CA VAL A 257 9.16 11.20 16.89
C VAL A 257 8.29 10.37 17.82
N SER A 258 7.98 10.92 18.99
CA SER A 258 7.17 10.25 20.03
C SER A 258 6.00 11.12 20.53
N THR A 259 5.84 12.33 20.02
CA THR A 259 4.75 13.25 20.38
C THR A 259 4.19 13.92 19.13
N ALA A 260 2.91 14.29 19.16
CA ALA A 260 2.18 14.78 17.99
C ALA A 260 2.83 16.02 17.37
N GLU A 261 3.20 16.96 18.24
CA GLU A 261 3.72 18.29 17.95
C GLU A 261 5.04 18.24 17.17
N ARG A 262 5.79 17.14 17.30
CA ARG A 262 7.05 16.95 16.60
C ARG A 262 6.91 16.31 15.21
N SER A 263 5.76 15.76 14.85
CA SER A 263 5.63 15.17 13.50
C SER A 263 5.50 16.19 12.41
N TRP A 264 5.81 15.75 11.20
CA TRP A 264 5.29 16.34 9.99
C TRP A 264 3.77 16.52 9.91
N TRP A 265 2.95 15.69 10.57
CA TRP A 265 1.50 15.90 10.58
C TRP A 265 1.08 17.22 11.22
N VAL A 266 1.82 17.69 12.23
CA VAL A 266 1.59 18.97 12.91
C VAL A 266 2.52 20.05 12.36
N ARG A 267 3.83 19.80 12.26
CA ARG A 267 4.84 20.80 11.84
C ARG A 267 4.62 21.39 10.45
N ARG A 268 4.00 20.64 9.53
CA ARG A 268 3.73 21.17 8.18
C ARG A 268 2.67 22.28 8.20
N TRP A 269 1.77 22.30 9.18
CA TRP A 269 0.75 23.33 9.31
C TRP A 269 1.35 24.69 9.61
N GLU A 270 2.38 24.74 10.46
CA GLU A 270 3.14 25.97 10.74
C GLU A 270 3.83 26.54 9.48
N GLN A 271 3.87 25.78 8.39
CA GLN A 271 4.49 26.16 7.12
C GLN A 271 3.47 26.57 6.05
N ARG A 272 2.17 26.47 6.35
CA ARG A 272 1.10 27.01 5.49
C ARG A 272 1.08 28.53 5.69
N GLU A 273 1.11 29.29 4.59
CA GLU A 273 1.30 30.75 4.62
C GLU A 273 0.03 31.52 5.00
N ASP A 274 -1.15 30.89 4.90
CA ASP A 274 -2.46 31.51 5.13
C ASP A 274 -3.08 31.13 6.49
N GLU A 275 -3.91 32.02 7.06
CA GLU A 275 -4.82 31.64 8.15
C GLU A 275 -5.74 30.54 7.64
N ASP A 276 -5.50 29.28 8.05
CA ASP A 276 -6.33 28.15 7.63
C ASP A 276 -7.78 28.41 8.09
N PRO A 277 -8.74 28.59 7.16
CA PRO A 277 -10.12 28.92 7.50
C PRO A 277 -10.84 27.78 8.24
N TRP A 278 -10.23 26.58 8.27
CA TRP A 278 -10.72 25.39 8.93
C TRP A 278 -10.16 25.20 10.36
N GLY A 279 -9.28 26.08 10.83
CA GLY A 279 -8.83 26.16 12.22
C GLY A 279 -7.50 25.46 12.53
N GLU A 280 -7.20 25.28 13.82
CA GLU A 280 -5.96 24.67 14.30
C GLU A 280 -5.83 23.20 13.86
N PRO A 281 -4.59 22.69 13.64
CA PRO A 281 -4.36 21.30 13.27
C PRO A 281 -4.97 20.34 14.29
N ASP A 282 -5.82 19.43 13.80
CA ASP A 282 -6.36 18.37 14.62
C ASP A 282 -5.24 17.38 15.00
N VAL A 283 -4.72 17.51 16.23
CA VAL A 283 -3.71 16.62 16.81
C VAL A 283 -4.18 15.17 16.94
N THR A 284 -5.46 14.87 16.69
CA THR A 284 -5.99 13.50 16.59
C THR A 284 -5.72 12.86 15.22
N VAL A 285 -5.35 13.64 14.20
CA VAL A 285 -4.84 13.18 12.88
C VAL A 285 -3.36 12.79 12.95
N TRP A 286 -2.93 12.36 14.13
CA TRP A 286 -1.62 11.79 14.41
C TRP A 286 -1.70 10.26 14.39
N PRO A 287 -0.69 9.54 13.86
CA PRO A 287 -0.72 8.08 13.77
C PRO A 287 -0.77 7.32 15.10
N GLY A 288 -0.77 8.02 16.23
CA GLY A 288 -0.80 7.45 17.57
C GLY A 288 0.39 6.53 17.84
N THR A 289 1.47 6.65 17.05
CA THR A 289 2.56 5.67 16.98
C THR A 289 3.89 6.39 16.89
N ASP A 290 4.82 6.02 17.79
CA ASP A 290 6.24 6.39 17.69
C ASP A 290 6.78 5.99 16.31
N HIS A 291 7.43 6.90 15.62
CA HIS A 291 7.98 6.65 14.29
C HIS A 291 9.29 7.40 14.08
N PHE A 292 9.88 7.24 12.90
CA PHE A 292 10.96 8.09 12.45
C PHE A 292 10.48 9.03 11.35
N GLN A 293 11.10 10.18 11.23
CA GLN A 293 10.84 11.09 10.12
C GLN A 293 12.15 11.70 9.62
N LEU A 294 12.12 12.19 8.38
CA LEU A 294 13.21 13.05 7.89
C LEU A 294 13.25 14.33 8.71
N ARG A 295 14.45 14.76 9.09
CA ARG A 295 14.66 16.00 9.87
C ARG A 295 14.20 17.26 9.13
N GLU A 296 14.32 17.24 7.81
CA GLU A 296 13.93 18.33 6.92
C GLU A 296 12.99 17.80 5.83
N ARG A 297 12.10 18.66 5.35
CA ARG A 297 11.29 18.36 4.17
C ARG A 297 12.18 18.32 2.93
N ILE A 298 11.83 17.49 1.97
CA ILE A 298 12.50 17.49 0.66
C ILE A 298 11.83 18.56 -0.21
N ALA A 299 12.62 19.50 -0.72
CA ALA A 299 12.14 20.53 -1.64
C ALA A 299 11.80 19.92 -3.00
N GLY A 300 10.73 20.36 -3.66
CA GLY A 300 10.28 19.81 -4.94
C GLY A 300 9.24 20.71 -5.58
N THR A 301 8.52 20.19 -6.58
CA THR A 301 7.31 20.83 -7.12
C THR A 301 6.28 21.07 -6.02
N MET A 302 6.18 20.12 -5.08
CA MET A 302 5.45 20.23 -3.83
C MET A 302 6.36 19.84 -2.65
N PRO A 303 6.18 20.45 -1.46
CA PRO A 303 6.92 20.06 -0.27
C PRO A 303 6.67 18.58 0.05
N THR A 304 7.76 17.83 0.22
CA THR A 304 7.68 16.40 0.56
C THR A 304 8.08 16.14 2.00
N TYR A 305 7.19 15.53 2.77
CA TYR A 305 7.37 15.18 4.17
C TYR A 305 7.67 13.69 4.31
N GLY A 306 8.85 13.34 4.82
CA GLY A 306 9.29 11.94 4.92
C GLY A 306 8.98 11.32 6.26
N VAL A 307 8.24 10.20 6.26
CA VAL A 307 7.86 9.43 7.46
C VAL A 307 8.22 7.96 7.25
N VAL A 308 8.90 7.38 8.24
CA VAL A 308 9.26 5.97 8.29
C VAL A 308 8.60 5.31 9.51
N LEU A 309 7.59 4.49 9.24
CA LEU A 309 6.84 3.73 10.22
C LEU A 309 7.61 2.47 10.64
N PRO A 310 7.73 2.22 11.95
CA PRO A 310 8.45 1.05 12.42
C PRO A 310 7.58 -0.21 12.31
N SER A 311 8.20 -1.38 12.16
CA SER A 311 7.44 -2.63 12.34
C SER A 311 7.08 -2.89 13.80
N GLN A 312 7.78 -2.32 14.77
CA GLN A 312 7.57 -2.57 16.19
C GLN A 312 7.43 -1.27 16.98
N ARG A 313 6.80 -1.32 18.16
CA ARG A 313 6.77 -0.17 19.06
C ARG A 313 8.21 0.20 19.45
N LEU A 314 8.62 1.42 19.12
CA LEU A 314 9.98 1.89 19.41
C LEU A 314 10.28 1.95 20.91
N ALA A 315 9.26 2.25 21.72
CA ALA A 315 9.38 2.26 23.19
C ALA A 315 9.73 0.89 23.80
N THR A 316 9.48 -0.22 23.09
CA THR A 316 9.77 -1.58 23.56
C THR A 316 11.04 -2.19 22.95
N ALA A 317 11.85 -1.37 22.26
CA ALA A 317 13.08 -1.86 21.65
C ALA A 317 14.10 -2.31 22.72
N ASP A 318 14.70 -3.47 22.48
CA ASP A 318 15.84 -3.98 23.26
C ASP A 318 17.03 -2.99 23.21
N THR A 319 17.29 -2.34 24.33
CA THR A 319 18.34 -1.32 24.48
C THR A 319 19.74 -1.89 24.33
N GLY A 320 19.97 -3.16 24.67
CA GLY A 320 21.25 -3.84 24.45
C GLY A 320 21.54 -4.05 22.98
N VAL A 321 20.52 -4.42 22.20
CA VAL A 321 20.63 -4.53 20.74
C VAL A 321 20.86 -3.16 20.09
N VAL A 322 20.15 -2.11 20.52
CA VAL A 322 20.38 -0.73 20.04
C VAL A 322 21.82 -0.28 20.35
N ALA A 323 22.28 -0.46 21.59
CA ALA A 323 23.63 -0.06 21.99
C ALA A 323 24.72 -0.79 21.19
N ARG A 324 24.51 -2.07 20.85
CA ARG A 324 25.44 -2.83 20.00
C ARG A 324 25.53 -2.23 18.60
N TRP A 325 24.40 -1.96 17.94
CA TRP A 325 24.40 -1.33 16.62
C TRP A 325 24.97 0.08 16.67
N LYS A 326 24.68 0.84 17.72
CA LYS A 326 25.25 2.18 17.90
C LYS A 326 26.77 2.13 17.97
N LYS A 327 27.34 1.19 18.73
CA LYS A 327 28.80 0.99 18.79
C LYS A 327 29.40 0.69 17.41
N GLU A 328 28.72 -0.15 16.62
CA GLU A 328 29.15 -0.46 15.25
C GLU A 328 29.10 0.78 14.36
N ILE A 329 28.01 1.54 14.40
CA ILE A 329 27.82 2.79 13.65
C ILE A 329 28.88 3.85 14.03
N ASP A 330 29.13 4.02 15.33
CA ASP A 330 30.14 4.95 15.86
C ASP A 330 31.56 4.56 15.41
N SER A 331 31.80 3.26 15.18
CA SER A 331 33.07 2.75 14.63
C SER A 331 33.18 2.83 13.10
N GLY A 332 32.18 3.40 12.43
CA GLY A 332 32.14 3.58 10.97
C GLY A 332 31.30 2.56 10.21
N GLY A 333 30.71 1.58 10.89
CA GLY A 333 29.80 0.62 10.26
C GLY A 333 28.54 1.29 9.70
N ARG A 334 27.96 0.68 8.66
CA ARG A 334 26.74 1.17 8.00
C ARG A 334 25.69 0.06 7.81
N PRO A 335 25.18 -0.54 8.90
CA PRO A 335 24.20 -1.62 8.80
C PRO A 335 22.88 -1.12 8.22
N ALA A 336 22.45 -1.70 7.09
CA ALA A 336 21.25 -1.23 6.41
C ALA A 336 19.95 -1.70 7.09
N ALA A 337 18.93 -0.85 7.12
CA ALA A 337 17.54 -1.26 7.33
C ALA A 337 16.86 -1.58 5.98
N LEU A 338 15.79 -2.36 6.01
CA LEU A 338 14.97 -2.63 4.82
C LEU A 338 13.58 -2.02 5.02
N ALA A 339 13.10 -1.26 4.02
CA ALA A 339 11.79 -0.63 4.08
C ALA A 339 11.03 -0.76 2.75
N LEU A 340 9.71 -0.87 2.84
CA LEU A 340 8.79 -0.70 1.72
C LEU A 340 8.29 0.74 1.71
N ALA A 341 8.44 1.48 0.62
CA ALA A 341 8.08 2.89 0.53
C ALA A 341 7.23 3.24 -0.69
N TRP A 342 6.49 4.33 -0.54
CA TRP A 342 5.66 4.95 -1.58
C TRP A 342 5.51 6.44 -1.30
N VAL A 343 5.01 7.18 -2.28
CA VAL A 343 4.63 8.59 -2.14
C VAL A 343 3.12 8.75 -2.19
N GLU A 344 2.61 9.68 -1.40
CA GLU A 344 1.22 10.12 -1.47
C GLU A 344 1.13 11.61 -1.78
N ASP A 345 0.61 11.92 -2.96
CA ASP A 345 0.34 13.28 -3.38
C ASP A 345 -1.08 13.65 -2.95
N ARG A 346 -1.21 14.80 -2.29
CA ARG A 346 -2.49 15.31 -1.80
C ARG A 346 -2.66 16.77 -2.20
N TYR A 347 -3.90 17.11 -2.50
CA TYR A 347 -4.38 18.48 -2.59
C TYR A 347 -5.27 18.75 -1.38
N VAL A 348 -4.65 18.77 -0.20
CA VAL A 348 -5.31 18.78 1.10
C VAL A 348 -6.24 19.98 1.22
N GLN A 349 -7.47 19.74 1.70
CA GLN A 349 -8.55 20.74 1.79
C GLN A 349 -8.90 21.42 0.47
N ALA A 350 -8.44 20.87 -0.66
CA ALA A 350 -8.49 21.53 -1.96
C ALA A 350 -7.76 22.88 -1.99
N GLU A 351 -6.67 23.01 -1.22
CA GLU A 351 -5.90 24.25 -1.09
C GLU A 351 -4.39 23.98 -1.13
N HIS A 352 -3.92 22.93 -0.45
CA HIS A 352 -2.50 22.70 -0.24
C HIS A 352 -1.99 21.48 -1.01
N GLU A 353 -1.14 21.73 -2.00
CA GLU A 353 -0.40 20.69 -2.73
C GLU A 353 0.78 20.19 -1.88
N GLU A 354 0.71 18.93 -1.44
CA GLU A 354 1.68 18.34 -0.54
C GLU A 354 1.97 16.89 -0.91
N ARG A 355 3.20 16.43 -0.62
CA ARG A 355 3.61 15.03 -0.80
C ARG A 355 4.07 14.43 0.51
N PHE A 356 3.69 13.19 0.77
CA PHE A 356 4.31 12.38 1.82
C PHE A 356 5.17 11.29 1.19
N LEU A 357 6.45 11.20 1.57
CA LEU A 357 7.24 9.99 1.38
C LEU A 357 7.00 9.10 2.58
N VAL A 358 6.31 7.99 2.36
CA VAL A 358 5.95 7.06 3.41
C VAL A 358 6.76 5.78 3.25
N ALA A 359 7.34 5.29 4.33
CA ALA A 359 8.00 3.99 4.35
C ALA A 359 7.58 3.17 5.56
N THR A 360 7.50 1.85 5.42
CA THR A 360 7.35 0.91 6.53
C THR A 360 8.55 0.00 6.63
N VAL A 361 9.15 -0.07 7.81
CA VAL A 361 10.34 -0.89 8.08
C VAL A 361 9.96 -2.38 8.07
N LEU A 362 10.55 -3.15 7.17
CA LEU A 362 10.44 -4.60 7.15
C LEU A 362 11.48 -5.27 8.08
N ASP A 363 12.69 -4.70 8.14
CA ASP A 363 13.74 -5.09 9.11
C ASP A 363 14.63 -3.89 9.48
N GLY A 364 15.19 -3.93 10.69
CA GLY A 364 16.22 -2.99 11.11
C GLY A 364 15.73 -1.85 12.01
N HIS A 365 14.59 -1.97 12.69
CA HIS A 365 14.10 -0.90 13.58
C HIS A 365 15.08 -0.56 14.72
N HIS A 366 15.78 -1.55 15.29
CA HIS A 366 16.86 -1.31 16.26
C HIS A 366 18.05 -0.55 15.63
N LYS A 367 18.36 -0.82 14.35
CA LYS A 367 19.42 -0.11 13.60
C LYS A 367 19.01 1.36 13.42
N LEU A 368 17.77 1.61 13.02
CA LEU A 368 17.25 2.98 12.85
C LEU A 368 17.24 3.77 14.16
N LEU A 369 16.89 3.14 15.29
CA LEU A 369 17.04 3.76 16.61
C LEU A 369 18.50 4.11 16.90
N ALA A 370 19.43 3.18 16.65
CA ALA A 370 20.85 3.41 16.87
C ALA A 370 21.40 4.55 16.00
N TYR A 371 20.98 4.65 14.74
CA TYR A 371 21.33 5.79 13.87
C TYR A 371 20.78 7.12 14.39
N ALA A 372 19.51 7.14 14.80
CA ALA A 372 18.89 8.34 15.35
C ALA A 372 19.61 8.82 16.64
N GLU A 373 20.02 7.89 17.51
CA GLU A 373 20.82 8.17 18.71
C GLU A 373 22.25 8.59 18.38
N ALA A 374 22.86 8.04 17.33
CA ALA A 374 24.19 8.43 16.88
C ALA A 374 24.20 9.78 16.14
N GLY A 375 23.05 10.26 15.67
CA GLY A 375 22.96 11.49 14.88
C GLY A 375 23.55 11.36 13.47
N VAL A 376 23.64 10.13 12.96
CA VAL A 376 24.18 9.81 11.63
C VAL A 376 23.01 9.41 10.70
N PRO A 377 22.99 9.83 9.42
CA PRO A 377 22.01 9.34 8.46
C PRO A 377 21.95 7.82 8.41
N ALA A 378 20.74 7.27 8.49
CA ALA A 378 20.50 5.85 8.52
C ALA A 378 20.57 5.24 7.13
N ARG A 379 21.38 4.19 6.95
CA ARG A 379 21.40 3.47 5.69
C ARG A 379 20.13 2.62 5.53
N VAL A 380 19.43 2.80 4.42
CA VAL A 380 18.17 2.11 4.13
C VAL A 380 18.17 1.57 2.70
N VAL A 381 17.83 0.29 2.56
CA VAL A 381 17.39 -0.31 1.31
C VAL A 381 15.89 -0.07 1.20
N VAL A 382 15.47 0.72 0.23
CA VAL A 382 14.08 1.07 -0.01
C VAL A 382 13.56 0.28 -1.19
N LEU A 383 12.49 -0.49 -0.98
CA LEU A 383 11.70 -1.14 -2.02
C LEU A 383 10.49 -0.27 -2.31
N ALA A 384 10.25 0.10 -3.58
CA ALA A 384 9.09 0.87 -3.98
C ALA A 384 8.46 0.27 -5.23
N ARG A 385 7.15 0.05 -5.19
CA ARG A 385 6.36 -0.40 -6.34
C ARG A 385 5.79 0.80 -7.07
N LEU A 386 6.07 0.95 -8.35
CA LEU A 386 5.67 2.13 -9.12
C LEU A 386 4.16 2.34 -9.10
N GLU A 387 3.37 1.27 -9.15
CA GLU A 387 1.90 1.28 -9.11
C GLU A 387 1.30 1.80 -7.79
N ASP A 388 2.10 1.87 -6.72
CA ASP A 388 1.67 2.45 -5.44
C ASP A 388 1.96 3.97 -5.37
N ASN A 389 2.56 4.54 -6.42
CA ASN A 389 3.08 5.91 -6.48
C ASN A 389 2.41 6.73 -7.62
N TRP A 390 1.08 6.78 -7.64
CA TRP A 390 0.34 7.52 -8.67
C TRP A 390 0.34 9.02 -8.38
N THR A 391 0.73 9.81 -9.38
CA THR A 391 0.55 11.27 -9.39
C THR A 391 -0.46 11.62 -10.49
N PRO A 392 -1.62 12.21 -10.17
CA PRO A 392 -2.62 12.59 -11.18
C PRO A 392 -2.01 13.44 -12.30
N GLY A 393 -2.26 13.07 -13.56
CA GLY A 393 -1.78 13.80 -14.73
C GLY A 393 -0.30 13.61 -15.06
N ALA A 394 0.42 12.74 -14.33
CA ALA A 394 1.82 12.39 -14.61
C ALA A 394 1.97 10.92 -15.00
N THR A 395 3.19 10.55 -15.41
CA THR A 395 3.56 9.14 -15.64
C THR A 395 3.73 8.40 -14.30
N TRP A 396 3.52 7.09 -14.29
CA TRP A 396 3.71 6.27 -13.08
C TRP A 396 5.07 6.49 -12.44
N GLY A 397 5.07 6.70 -11.12
CA GLY A 397 6.28 6.88 -10.34
C GLY A 397 6.96 8.24 -10.54
N ALA A 398 6.42 9.18 -11.32
CA ALA A 398 7.04 10.49 -11.51
C ALA A 398 7.28 11.23 -10.18
N GLY A 399 6.29 11.21 -9.27
CA GLY A 399 6.46 11.79 -7.94
C GLY A 399 7.52 11.08 -7.10
N LEU A 400 7.59 9.74 -7.19
CA LEU A 400 8.66 8.97 -6.55
C LEU A 400 10.03 9.35 -7.13
N GLU A 401 10.17 9.39 -8.45
CA GLU A 401 11.42 9.76 -9.14
C GLU A 401 11.92 11.14 -8.72
N GLU A 402 11.02 12.10 -8.59
CA GLU A 402 11.34 13.44 -8.12
C GLU A 402 11.93 13.43 -6.70
N VAL A 403 11.30 12.67 -5.80
CA VAL A 403 11.77 12.49 -4.42
C VAL A 403 13.13 11.79 -4.41
N VAL A 404 13.25 10.69 -5.15
CA VAL A 404 14.46 9.86 -5.23
C VAL A 404 15.66 10.65 -5.72
N ALA A 405 15.48 11.52 -6.72
CA ALA A 405 16.54 12.37 -7.25
C ALA A 405 17.12 13.35 -6.22
N ARG A 406 16.42 13.56 -5.09
CA ARG A 406 16.80 14.50 -4.03
C ARG A 406 17.11 13.82 -2.69
N LEU A 407 16.92 12.51 -2.59
CA LEU A 407 17.33 11.76 -1.41
C LEU A 407 18.86 11.74 -1.31
N PRO A 408 19.42 11.82 -0.09
CA PRO A 408 20.86 11.80 0.08
C PRO A 408 21.43 10.45 -0.39
N ALA A 409 22.44 10.53 -1.26
CA ALA A 409 23.18 9.35 -1.67
C ALA A 409 23.92 8.74 -0.47
N PRO A 410 24.15 7.41 -0.46
CA PRO A 410 24.91 6.75 0.58
C PRO A 410 26.30 7.36 0.74
N THR A 411 26.66 7.68 1.97
CA THR A 411 28.02 8.04 2.35
C THR A 411 28.90 6.81 2.33
N ARG A 412 30.15 6.94 1.86
CA ARG A 412 31.11 5.82 1.82
C ARG A 412 31.55 5.38 3.20
#